data_AF-A0A1G4JJZ1-F1
#
_entry.id   AF-A0A1G4JJZ1-F1
#
_cell.length_a   1.000
_cell.length_b   1.000
_cell.length_c   1.000
_cell.angle_alpha   90.00
_cell.angle_beta   90.00
_cell.angle_gamma   90.00
#
_symmetry.space_group_name_H-M   'P 1'
#
loop_
_entity.id
_entity.type
_entity.pdbx_description
1 polymer ?
#
loop_
_entity_poly.entity_id
_entity_poly.type
_entity_poly.pdbx_seq_one_letter_code
_entity_poly.pdbx_strand_id
1 'polypeptide(L)'
;MNLPFRIKCPVRAFHVARQMLNSGVNSQDSFLKQGPNINLNHNVTGIEKLPEELISEGNGFESTTAENQIDTLRCYEKLLRSGFTPKQSSLAIELLVHTLNEEFFDQYNQKFLQKTELDTQSHMFNAAEAELRYAVQISREKALNEQNLKLLQLNRSLHLLHDELNEQMINLLKKDSKVDFNDHKIENTLLHRNIHLKLKDCNHKIGTRIIGDTKSDIENLRWHTTRSGLFAVLGLVFFIMSGVSISKRITTENEKPVEVVLHTIEPEEDLHAGDELEVE
;
A
#
# COMPACT_ATOMS: atom_id res chain seq x y z
N MET A 1 43.09 44.28 -27.37
CA MET A 1 43.01 43.31 -26.27
C MET A 1 41.75 43.61 -25.47
N ASN A 2 40.83 42.63 -25.42
CA ASN A 2 39.61 42.51 -24.60
C ASN A 2 38.39 43.42 -24.83
N LEU A 3 37.39 42.83 -25.48
CA LEU A 3 35.95 43.10 -25.32
C LEU A 3 35.42 42.49 -24.00
N PRO A 4 34.32 43.00 -23.44
CA PRO A 4 33.39 42.19 -22.68
C PRO A 4 31.99 42.20 -23.33
N PHE A 5 31.64 41.12 -24.02
CA PHE A 5 30.25 40.83 -24.39
C PHE A 5 29.61 39.92 -23.33
N ARG A 6 28.61 40.47 -22.63
CA ARG A 6 27.84 39.81 -21.58
C ARG A 6 26.70 39.02 -22.20
N ILE A 7 26.79 37.68 -22.20
CA ILE A 7 25.68 36.81 -22.63
C ILE A 7 24.79 36.49 -21.43
N LYS A 8 23.53 36.85 -21.58
CA LYS A 8 22.40 36.65 -20.66
C LYS A 8 21.81 35.27 -20.96
N CYS A 9 21.89 34.32 -20.04
CA CYS A 9 21.22 33.02 -20.17
C CYS A 9 19.74 33.15 -19.76
N PRO A 10 18.77 32.63 -20.53
CA PRO A 10 17.42 32.39 -20.04
C PRO A 10 17.28 30.95 -19.54
N VAL A 11 17.04 30.79 -18.23
CA VAL A 11 16.56 29.55 -17.60
C VAL A 11 15.09 29.39 -17.98
N ARG A 12 14.78 28.37 -18.79
CA ARG A 12 13.39 28.01 -19.12
C ARG A 12 12.96 26.89 -18.19
N ALA A 13 12.12 27.25 -17.22
CA ALA A 13 11.41 26.33 -16.35
C ALA A 13 10.45 25.46 -17.19
N PHE A 14 10.50 24.14 -16.97
CA PHE A 14 9.46 23.20 -17.39
C PHE A 14 8.95 22.48 -16.15
N HIS A 15 7.83 22.98 -15.64
CA HIS A 15 6.91 22.25 -14.78
C HIS A 15 5.57 22.16 -15.51
N VAL A 16 4.80 21.10 -15.19
CA VAL A 16 3.46 20.74 -15.71
C VAL A 16 3.54 19.86 -16.97
N ALA A 17 3.02 18.64 -17.07
CA ALA A 17 1.90 18.01 -16.38
C ALA A 17 2.13 16.51 -16.10
N ARG A 18 1.90 16.10 -14.85
CA ARG A 18 1.67 14.73 -14.39
C ARG A 18 0.20 14.65 -14.01
N GLN A 19 -0.70 14.35 -14.95
CA GLN A 19 -2.03 13.76 -14.68
C GLN A 19 -2.87 13.66 -15.94
N MET A 20 -2.97 12.45 -16.48
CA MET A 20 -4.17 11.80 -17.03
C MET A 20 -3.85 10.30 -16.90
N LEU A 21 -4.16 9.64 -15.76
CA LEU A 21 -5.39 8.87 -15.56
C LEU A 21 -5.84 8.18 -16.85
N ASN A 22 -5.54 6.90 -16.99
CA ASN A 22 -6.43 5.83 -16.52
C ASN A 22 -7.69 5.73 -17.39
N SER A 23 -7.53 5.28 -18.63
CA SER A 23 -8.59 4.72 -19.47
C SER A 23 -7.93 3.88 -20.57
N GLY A 24 -7.90 2.57 -20.36
CA GLY A 24 -7.32 1.63 -21.33
C GLY A 24 -6.90 0.27 -20.78
N VAL A 25 -7.36 -0.11 -19.58
CA VAL A 25 -7.24 -1.50 -19.08
C VAL A 25 -8.43 -2.27 -19.63
N ASN A 26 -8.33 -2.74 -20.88
CA ASN A 26 -9.09 -3.86 -21.47
C ASN A 26 -8.86 -3.87 -22.98
N SER A 27 -7.75 -4.47 -23.44
CA SER A 27 -7.61 -5.01 -24.82
C SER A 27 -6.24 -5.67 -25.12
N GLN A 28 -5.29 -5.76 -24.18
CA GLN A 28 -3.95 -6.30 -24.51
C GLN A 28 -3.69 -7.78 -24.16
N ASP A 29 -4.67 -8.51 -23.62
CA ASP A 29 -4.50 -9.96 -23.34
C ASP A 29 -4.69 -10.88 -24.56
N SER A 30 -4.88 -10.33 -25.76
CA SER A 30 -5.00 -11.11 -27.00
C SER A 30 -3.88 -10.87 -28.02
N PHE A 31 -2.80 -10.15 -27.67
CA PHE A 31 -1.70 -9.86 -28.62
C PHE A 31 -0.37 -10.59 -28.32
N LEU A 32 -0.34 -11.53 -27.37
CA LEU A 32 0.83 -12.37 -27.07
C LEU A 32 0.84 -13.71 -27.82
N LYS A 33 0.40 -13.74 -29.09
CA LYS A 33 0.53 -14.97 -29.90
C LYS A 33 0.99 -14.82 -31.34
N GLN A 34 1.36 -13.62 -31.78
CA GLN A 34 2.00 -13.41 -33.08
C GLN A 34 2.97 -12.23 -32.98
N GLY A 35 4.01 -12.38 -32.16
CA GLY A 35 5.25 -11.64 -32.44
C GLY A 35 5.83 -12.22 -33.73
N PRO A 36 6.28 -11.41 -34.70
CA PRO A 36 6.98 -11.97 -35.85
C PRO A 36 8.18 -12.72 -35.27
N ASN A 37 8.18 -14.04 -35.49
CA ASN A 37 9.30 -14.89 -35.17
C ASN A 37 10.40 -14.54 -36.18
N ILE A 38 11.00 -13.37 -36.00
CA ILE A 38 12.19 -12.97 -36.73
C ILE A 38 13.29 -13.81 -36.10
N ASN A 39 13.47 -14.98 -36.69
CA ASN A 39 14.57 -15.88 -36.44
C ASN A 39 15.86 -15.07 -36.47
N LEU A 40 16.37 -14.71 -35.28
CA LEU A 40 17.65 -14.03 -35.08
C LEU A 40 18.86 -14.92 -35.44
N ASN A 41 18.61 -16.11 -35.98
CA ASN A 41 19.61 -16.96 -36.60
C ASN A 41 19.87 -16.62 -38.08
N HIS A 42 19.06 -15.76 -38.70
CA HIS A 42 19.23 -15.36 -40.11
C HIS A 42 20.16 -14.14 -40.30
N ASN A 43 20.51 -13.44 -39.20
CA ASN A 43 21.24 -12.17 -39.29
C ASN A 43 22.71 -12.32 -38.89
N VAL A 44 23.09 -13.44 -38.27
CA VAL A 44 24.49 -13.80 -38.03
C VAL A 44 25.10 -14.41 -39.29
N THR A 45 24.28 -15.02 -40.16
CA THR A 45 24.69 -15.54 -41.47
C THR A 45 24.93 -14.44 -42.52
N GLY A 46 24.52 -13.20 -42.27
CA GLY A 46 24.81 -12.05 -43.15
C GLY A 46 26.30 -11.70 -43.18
N ILE A 47 26.95 -11.76 -42.00
CA ILE A 47 28.38 -11.50 -41.84
C ILE A 47 29.23 -12.62 -42.49
N GLU A 48 28.72 -13.86 -42.52
CA GLU A 48 29.42 -14.99 -43.18
C GLU A 48 29.25 -15.00 -44.71
N LYS A 49 28.17 -14.42 -45.25
CA LYS A 49 27.92 -14.37 -46.70
C LYS A 49 28.56 -13.19 -47.42
N LEU A 50 28.73 -12.06 -46.74
CA LEU A 50 29.44 -10.91 -47.28
C LEU A 50 30.83 -11.24 -47.87
N PRO A 51 31.71 -12.02 -47.20
CA PRO A 51 33.05 -12.31 -47.72
C PRO A 51 33.06 -13.14 -49.01
N GLU A 52 32.06 -13.99 -49.26
CA GLU A 52 32.01 -14.80 -50.48
C GLU A 52 31.59 -13.98 -51.71
N GLU A 53 30.69 -13.02 -51.53
CA GLU A 53 30.25 -12.09 -52.59
C GLU A 53 31.36 -11.09 -52.94
N LEU A 54 32.16 -10.70 -51.94
CA LEU A 54 33.34 -9.82 -52.07
C LEU A 54 34.48 -10.40 -52.92
N ILE A 55 34.66 -11.73 -52.93
CA ILE A 55 35.71 -12.40 -53.73
C ILE A 55 35.17 -12.73 -55.14
N SER A 56 33.85 -12.95 -55.26
CA SER A 56 33.20 -13.33 -56.51
C SER A 56 33.01 -12.18 -57.50
N GLU A 57 32.82 -10.93 -57.02
CA GLU A 57 32.63 -9.76 -57.90
C GLU A 57 33.96 -9.13 -58.38
N GLY A 58 35.10 -9.61 -57.89
CA GLY A 58 36.42 -9.16 -58.30
C GLY A 58 36.87 -9.74 -59.63
N ASN A 59 36.19 -9.39 -60.73
CA ASN A 59 36.72 -9.30 -62.10
C ASN A 59 35.56 -9.14 -63.10
N GLY A 60 34.97 -7.95 -63.16
CA GLY A 60 33.89 -7.64 -64.11
C GLY A 60 34.31 -6.81 -65.34
N PHE A 61 35.55 -6.34 -65.40
CA PHE A 61 36.01 -5.43 -66.46
C PHE A 61 37.08 -6.08 -67.33
N GLU A 62 36.70 -6.42 -68.57
CA GLU A 62 37.61 -6.85 -69.62
C GLU A 62 38.56 -5.70 -70.01
N SER A 63 39.83 -6.02 -70.25
CA SER A 63 40.83 -5.07 -70.74
C SER A 63 40.37 -4.49 -72.07
N THR A 64 40.31 -3.16 -72.20
CA THR A 64 39.82 -2.52 -73.42
C THR A 64 40.94 -2.47 -74.46
N THR A 65 40.86 -3.29 -75.50
CA THR A 65 41.83 -3.27 -76.62
C THR A 65 41.42 -2.26 -77.69
N ALA A 66 42.41 -1.66 -78.36
CA ALA A 66 42.21 -0.79 -79.52
C ALA A 66 41.31 -1.42 -80.60
N GLU A 67 41.41 -2.74 -80.78
CA GLU A 67 40.62 -3.52 -81.73
C GLU A 67 39.10 -3.47 -81.46
N ASN A 68 38.69 -3.35 -80.19
CA ASN A 68 37.28 -3.34 -79.82
C ASN A 68 36.68 -1.91 -79.81
N GLN A 69 37.53 -0.88 -79.76
CA GLN A 69 37.12 0.53 -79.69
C GLN A 69 37.29 1.30 -81.01
N ILE A 70 38.10 0.79 -81.93
CA ILE A 70 38.40 1.44 -83.22
C ILE A 70 37.74 0.68 -84.35
N ASP A 71 36.95 1.40 -85.16
CA ASP A 71 36.39 0.90 -86.41
C ASP A 71 37.48 0.87 -87.51
N THR A 72 38.23 -0.23 -87.54
CA THR A 72 39.33 -0.47 -88.49
C THR A 72 38.83 -0.49 -89.93
N LEU A 73 37.60 -0.95 -90.18
CA LEU A 73 37.00 -1.02 -91.50
C LEU A 73 36.73 0.39 -92.06
N ARG A 74 36.16 1.28 -91.25
CA ARG A 74 35.92 2.67 -91.65
C ARG A 74 37.21 3.45 -91.87
N CYS A 75 38.26 3.16 -91.10
CA CYS A 75 39.60 3.71 -91.36
C CYS A 75 40.16 3.22 -92.70
N TYR A 76 40.02 1.92 -92.99
CA TYR A 76 40.47 1.31 -94.24
C TYR A 76 39.81 1.92 -95.46
N GLU A 77 38.49 2.12 -95.43
CA GLU A 77 37.76 2.77 -96.53
C GLU A 77 38.20 4.22 -96.77
N LYS A 78 38.51 4.97 -95.70
CA LYS A 78 39.01 6.34 -95.82
C LYS A 78 40.39 6.40 -96.46
N LEU A 79 41.29 5.48 -96.09
CA LEU A 79 42.63 5.35 -96.68
C LEU A 79 42.58 4.96 -98.17
N LEU A 80 41.65 4.08 -98.55
CA LEU A 80 41.41 3.76 -99.96
C LEU A 80 40.91 4.97 -100.76
N ARG A 81 39.99 5.76 -100.19
CA ARG A 81 39.47 6.97 -100.85
C ARG A 81 40.51 8.07 -101.01
N SER A 82 41.54 8.13 -100.17
CA SER A 82 42.65 9.08 -100.29
C SER A 82 43.76 8.64 -101.24
N GLY A 83 43.60 7.50 -101.93
CA GLY A 83 44.50 7.04 -102.99
C GLY A 83 45.60 6.07 -102.54
N PHE A 84 45.53 5.55 -101.31
CA PHE A 84 46.47 4.51 -100.87
C PHE A 84 46.10 3.14 -101.45
N THR A 85 47.12 2.33 -101.75
CA THR A 85 46.89 0.95 -102.20
C THR A 85 46.34 0.09 -101.05
N PRO A 86 45.52 -0.94 -101.35
CA PRO A 86 44.91 -1.79 -100.32
C PRO A 86 45.93 -2.46 -99.38
N LYS A 87 47.12 -2.78 -99.89
CA LYS A 87 48.23 -3.32 -99.08
C LYS A 87 48.85 -2.28 -98.14
N GLN A 88 48.95 -1.02 -98.56
CA GLN A 88 49.47 0.06 -97.72
C GLN A 88 48.46 0.48 -96.66
N SER A 89 47.16 0.52 -97.01
CA SER A 89 46.09 0.85 -96.08
C SER A 89 45.93 -0.17 -94.95
N SER A 90 46.04 -1.47 -95.27
CA SER A 90 46.01 -2.54 -94.26
C SER A 90 47.21 -2.47 -93.31
N LEU A 91 48.42 -2.32 -93.84
CA LEU A 91 49.64 -2.17 -93.03
C LEU A 91 49.59 -0.91 -92.14
N ALA A 92 49.08 0.20 -92.65
CA ALA A 92 48.96 1.44 -91.89
C ALA A 92 47.99 1.30 -90.71
N ILE A 93 46.90 0.55 -90.89
CA ILE A 93 45.93 0.28 -89.81
C ILE A 93 46.48 -0.69 -88.79
N GLU A 94 47.16 -1.75 -89.23
CA GLU A 94 47.83 -2.70 -88.35
C GLU A 94 48.85 -1.99 -87.45
N LEU A 95 49.71 -1.15 -88.03
CA LEU A 95 50.65 -0.32 -87.28
C LEU A 95 49.96 0.66 -86.33
N LEU A 96 48.89 1.32 -86.78
CA LEU A 96 48.14 2.25 -85.95
C LEU A 96 47.48 1.57 -84.74
N VAL A 97 46.87 0.41 -84.95
CA VAL A 97 46.27 -0.40 -83.87
C VAL A 97 47.34 -0.87 -82.90
N HIS A 98 48.48 -1.35 -83.40
CA HIS A 98 49.60 -1.77 -82.57
C HIS A 98 50.14 -0.63 -81.69
N THR A 99 50.46 0.53 -82.28
CA THR A 99 50.95 1.70 -81.55
C THR A 99 49.94 2.22 -80.54
N LEU A 100 48.64 2.28 -80.90
CA LEU A 100 47.60 2.70 -79.96
C LEU A 100 47.45 1.73 -78.79
N ASN A 101 47.57 0.42 -79.05
CA ASN A 101 47.44 -0.57 -78.00
C ASN A 101 48.61 -0.49 -77.01
N GLU A 102 49.83 -0.35 -77.50
CA GLU A 102 51.06 -0.31 -76.69
C GLU A 102 51.21 1.01 -75.92
N GLU A 103 51.02 2.16 -76.58
CA GLU A 103 51.29 3.46 -75.95
C GLU A 103 50.11 3.98 -75.11
N PHE A 104 48.87 3.72 -75.54
CA PHE A 104 47.68 4.34 -74.95
C PHE A 104 46.84 3.35 -74.15
N PHE A 105 46.39 2.25 -74.76
CA PHE A 105 45.47 1.34 -74.10
C PHE A 105 46.10 0.56 -72.94
N ASP A 106 47.39 0.20 -73.02
CA ASP A 106 48.06 -0.48 -71.90
C ASP A 106 48.10 0.42 -70.65
N GLN A 107 48.56 1.67 -70.80
CA GLN A 107 48.56 2.64 -69.69
C GLN A 107 47.15 3.02 -69.22
N TYR A 108 46.21 3.17 -70.15
CA TYR A 108 44.83 3.48 -69.83
C TYR A 108 44.18 2.36 -69.04
N ASN A 109 44.29 1.11 -69.50
CA ASN A 109 43.72 -0.05 -68.83
C ASN A 109 44.36 -0.24 -67.46
N GLN A 110 45.69 -0.12 -67.33
CA GLN A 110 46.34 -0.24 -66.03
C GLN A 110 45.83 0.79 -65.01
N LYS A 111 45.65 2.06 -65.42
CA LYS A 111 45.16 3.12 -64.53
C LYS A 111 43.65 3.03 -64.28
N PHE A 112 42.87 2.73 -65.32
CA PHE A 112 41.42 2.65 -65.25
C PHE A 112 40.98 1.42 -64.46
N LEU A 113 41.53 0.24 -64.76
CA LEU A 113 41.23 -1.00 -64.04
C LEU A 113 41.61 -0.86 -62.56
N GLN A 114 42.80 -0.35 -62.25
CA GLN A 114 43.23 -0.13 -60.87
C GLN A 114 42.32 0.88 -60.14
N LYS A 115 41.92 1.96 -60.80
CA LYS A 115 41.01 2.95 -60.21
C LYS A 115 39.62 2.35 -59.95
N THR A 116 39.07 1.64 -60.92
CA THR A 116 37.76 0.99 -60.79
C THR A 116 37.79 -0.12 -59.75
N GLU A 117 38.87 -0.90 -59.68
CA GLU A 117 39.09 -1.91 -58.64
C GLU A 117 39.12 -1.26 -57.25
N LEU A 118 39.88 -0.18 -57.08
CA LEU A 118 39.95 0.56 -55.83
C LEU A 118 38.59 1.17 -55.44
N ASP A 119 37.86 1.74 -56.39
CA ASP A 119 36.55 2.34 -56.16
C ASP A 119 35.52 1.25 -55.77
N THR A 120 35.54 0.09 -56.44
CA THR A 120 34.70 -1.07 -56.10
C THR A 120 35.03 -1.61 -54.71
N GLN A 121 36.31 -1.82 -54.41
CA GLN A 121 36.76 -2.29 -53.09
C GLN A 121 36.38 -1.30 -51.99
N SER A 122 36.48 0.00 -52.26
CA SER A 122 36.05 1.06 -51.33
C SER A 122 34.54 1.01 -51.08
N HIS A 123 33.72 0.85 -52.13
CA HIS A 123 32.27 0.68 -52.00
C HIS A 123 31.90 -0.53 -51.14
N MET A 124 32.55 -1.66 -51.40
CA MET A 124 32.41 -2.88 -50.62
C MET A 124 32.81 -2.71 -49.16
N PHE A 125 33.95 -2.05 -48.89
CA PHE A 125 34.40 -1.74 -47.54
C PHE A 125 33.41 -0.85 -46.81
N ASN A 126 32.89 0.18 -47.47
CA ASN A 126 31.88 1.08 -46.90
C ASN A 126 30.57 0.35 -46.60
N ALA A 127 30.16 -0.61 -47.45
CA ALA A 127 28.99 -1.44 -47.21
C ALA A 127 29.19 -2.36 -45.99
N ALA A 128 30.33 -3.04 -45.90
CA ALA A 128 30.68 -3.89 -44.76
C ALA A 128 30.80 -3.07 -43.46
N GLU A 129 31.36 -1.85 -43.52
CA GLU A 129 31.42 -0.95 -42.37
C GLU A 129 30.02 -0.53 -41.90
N ALA A 130 29.13 -0.19 -42.84
CA ALA A 130 27.75 0.18 -42.51
C ALA A 130 26.99 -0.98 -41.86
N GLU A 131 27.18 -2.20 -42.37
CA GLU A 131 26.60 -3.40 -41.76
C GLU A 131 27.16 -3.66 -40.37
N LEU A 132 28.48 -3.56 -40.18
CA LEU A 132 29.10 -3.75 -38.86
C LEU A 132 28.59 -2.71 -37.85
N ARG A 133 28.50 -1.44 -38.25
CA ARG A 133 27.92 -0.37 -37.42
C ARG A 133 26.48 -0.67 -37.04
N TYR A 134 25.68 -1.13 -38.00
CA TYR A 134 24.30 -1.52 -37.77
C TYR A 134 24.18 -2.72 -36.81
N ALA A 135 25.01 -3.76 -37.00
CA ALA A 135 25.07 -4.92 -36.12
C ALA A 135 25.44 -4.54 -34.68
N VAL A 136 26.43 -3.64 -34.49
CA VAL A 136 26.80 -3.11 -33.17
C VAL A 136 25.65 -2.32 -32.56
N GLN A 137 24.95 -1.49 -33.34
CA GLN A 137 23.81 -0.72 -32.85
C GLN A 137 22.67 -1.64 -32.39
N ILE A 138 22.27 -2.62 -33.20
CA ILE A 138 21.25 -3.60 -32.82
C ILE A 138 21.66 -4.35 -31.56
N SER A 139 22.92 -4.79 -31.47
CA SER A 139 23.42 -5.50 -30.29
C SER A 139 23.27 -4.66 -29.02
N ARG A 140 23.62 -3.37 -29.09
CA ARG A 140 23.46 -2.42 -27.97
C ARG A 140 22.00 -2.21 -27.62
N GLU A 141 21.13 -1.99 -28.62
CA GLU A 141 19.69 -1.81 -28.40
C GLU A 141 19.06 -3.06 -27.77
N LYS A 142 19.44 -4.25 -28.22
CA LYS A 142 19.00 -5.52 -27.65
C LYS A 142 19.43 -5.66 -26.19
N ALA A 143 20.71 -5.37 -25.88
CA ALA A 143 21.22 -5.42 -24.51
C ALA A 143 20.51 -4.41 -23.59
N LEU A 144 20.27 -3.18 -24.07
CA LEU A 144 19.52 -2.17 -23.32
C LEU A 144 18.06 -2.58 -23.10
N ASN A 145 17.40 -3.16 -24.10
CA ASN A 145 16.03 -3.63 -23.97
C ASN A 145 15.93 -4.79 -22.95
N GLU A 146 16.88 -5.72 -22.99
CA GLU A 146 16.95 -6.82 -22.02
C GLU A 146 17.15 -6.30 -20.59
N GLN A 147 18.04 -5.31 -20.41
CA GLN A 147 18.23 -4.66 -19.11
C GLN A 147 16.98 -3.94 -18.62
N ASN A 148 16.29 -3.19 -19.51
CA ASN A 148 15.03 -2.53 -19.17
C ASN A 148 13.95 -3.53 -18.76
N LEU A 149 13.84 -4.67 -19.45
CA LEU A 149 12.90 -5.72 -19.09
C LEU A 149 13.21 -6.30 -17.71
N LYS A 150 14.49 -6.57 -17.41
CA LYS A 150 14.93 -7.03 -16.08
C LYS A 150 14.61 -6.00 -14.99
N LEU A 151 14.82 -4.70 -15.25
CA LEU A 151 14.46 -3.63 -14.32
C LEU A 151 12.96 -3.56 -14.06
N LEU A 152 12.14 -3.66 -15.12
CA LEU A 152 10.68 -3.68 -14.98
C LEU A 152 10.20 -4.89 -14.17
N GLN A 153 10.78 -6.06 -14.42
CA GLN A 153 10.49 -7.28 -13.67
C GLN A 153 10.87 -7.12 -12.19
N LEU A 154 12.06 -6.60 -11.90
CA LEU A 154 12.51 -6.35 -10.53
C LEU A 154 11.61 -5.36 -9.81
N ASN A 155 11.24 -4.25 -10.47
CA ASN A 155 10.34 -3.25 -9.90
C ASN A 155 8.97 -3.85 -9.58
N ARG A 156 8.42 -4.67 -10.49
CA ARG A 156 7.17 -5.40 -10.23
C ARG A 156 7.30 -6.33 -9.03
N SER A 157 8.38 -7.11 -8.94
CA SER A 157 8.62 -7.99 -7.80
C SER A 157 8.75 -7.22 -6.49
N LEU A 158 9.41 -6.06 -6.51
CA LEU A 158 9.52 -5.18 -5.34
C LEU A 158 8.14 -4.65 -4.91
N HIS A 159 7.31 -4.20 -5.84
CA HIS A 159 5.95 -3.75 -5.55
C HIS A 159 5.10 -4.88 -4.96
N LEU A 160 5.15 -6.08 -5.55
CA LEU A 160 4.44 -7.25 -5.02
C LEU A 160 4.89 -7.59 -3.60
N LEU A 161 6.21 -7.60 -3.35
CA LEU A 161 6.76 -7.84 -2.02
C LEU A 161 6.31 -6.75 -1.02
N HIS A 162 6.29 -5.49 -1.46
CA HIS A 162 5.85 -4.37 -0.64
C HIS A 162 4.38 -4.51 -0.25
N ASP A 163 3.52 -4.85 -1.21
CA ASP A 163 2.09 -5.05 -0.98
C ASP A 163 1.86 -6.25 -0.05
N GLU A 164 2.57 -7.37 -0.25
CA GLU A 164 2.50 -8.54 0.62
C GLU A 164 2.95 -8.22 2.05
N LEU A 165 4.07 -7.51 2.22
CA LEU A 165 4.55 -7.10 3.54
C LEU A 165 3.55 -6.16 4.24
N ASN A 166 2.95 -5.24 3.50
CA ASN A 166 1.95 -4.33 4.04
C ASN A 166 0.68 -5.07 4.45
N GLU A 167 0.21 -6.03 3.63
CA GLU A 167 -0.91 -6.90 3.97
C GLU A 167 -0.61 -7.72 5.23
N GLN A 168 0.55 -8.36 5.30
CA GLN A 168 0.96 -9.14 6.47
C GLN A 168 1.05 -8.27 7.72
N MET A 169 1.63 -7.06 7.63
CA MET A 169 1.71 -6.12 8.75
C MET A 169 0.32 -5.71 9.23
N ILE A 170 -0.57 -5.32 8.32
CA ILE A 170 -1.95 -4.94 8.65
C ILE A 170 -2.69 -6.12 9.30
N ASN A 171 -2.54 -7.32 8.77
CA ASN A 171 -3.18 -8.52 9.30
C ASN A 171 -2.67 -8.90 10.69
N LEU A 172 -1.35 -8.83 10.92
CA LEU A 172 -0.76 -9.04 12.24
C LEU A 172 -1.25 -8.00 13.24
N LEU A 173 -1.14 -6.71 12.91
CA LEU A 173 -1.59 -5.62 13.80
C LEU A 173 -3.09 -5.73 14.13
N LYS A 174 -3.93 -6.05 13.14
CA LYS A 174 -5.37 -6.28 13.37
C LYS A 174 -5.62 -7.50 14.25
N LYS A 175 -4.88 -8.58 14.04
CA LYS A 175 -4.99 -9.79 14.85
C LYS A 175 -4.58 -9.51 16.30
N ASP A 176 -3.44 -8.88 16.51
CA ASP A 176 -2.91 -8.56 17.83
C ASP A 176 -3.86 -7.60 18.56
N SER A 177 -4.32 -6.54 17.89
CA SER A 177 -5.32 -5.61 18.46
C SER A 177 -6.64 -6.31 18.82
N LYS A 178 -7.08 -7.28 18.01
CA LYS A 178 -8.30 -8.05 18.30
C LYS A 178 -8.10 -8.99 19.50
N VAL A 179 -6.93 -9.60 19.63
CA VAL A 179 -6.59 -10.44 20.78
C VAL A 179 -6.57 -9.60 22.04
N ASP A 180 -5.86 -8.47 22.03
CA ASP A 180 -5.76 -7.54 23.16
C ASP A 180 -7.14 -6.99 23.58
N PHE A 181 -7.98 -6.60 22.62
CA PHE A 181 -9.35 -6.16 22.90
C PHE A 181 -10.20 -7.28 23.53
N ASN A 182 -10.04 -8.51 23.07
CA ASN A 182 -10.75 -9.65 23.64
C ASN A 182 -10.27 -9.98 25.06
N ASP A 183 -8.97 -9.89 25.32
CA ASP A 183 -8.40 -10.08 26.64
C ASP A 183 -8.91 -9.02 27.62
N HIS A 184 -8.92 -7.74 27.22
CA HIS A 184 -9.52 -6.67 28.03
C HIS A 184 -11.02 -6.89 28.29
N LYS A 185 -11.77 -7.39 27.30
CA LYS A 185 -13.19 -7.73 27.49
C LYS A 185 -13.37 -8.87 28.49
N ILE A 186 -12.54 -9.91 28.40
CA ILE A 186 -12.56 -11.04 29.32
C ILE A 186 -12.19 -10.58 30.72
N GLU A 187 -11.11 -9.82 30.87
CA GLU A 187 -10.65 -9.25 32.14
C GLU A 187 -11.75 -8.40 32.78
N ASN A 188 -12.35 -7.49 32.02
CA ASN A 188 -13.45 -6.66 32.49
C ASN A 188 -14.66 -7.52 32.94
N THR A 189 -15.02 -8.54 32.16
CA THR A 189 -16.11 -9.46 32.53
C THR A 189 -15.78 -10.25 33.81
N LEU A 190 -14.54 -10.70 33.97
CA LEU A 190 -14.07 -11.40 35.17
C LEU A 190 -14.08 -10.47 36.39
N LEU A 191 -13.67 -9.22 36.22
CA LEU A 191 -13.73 -8.19 37.24
C LEU A 191 -15.18 -7.94 37.68
N HIS A 192 -16.11 -7.77 36.72
CA HIS A 192 -17.53 -7.64 37.03
C HIS A 192 -18.07 -8.87 37.76
N ARG A 193 -17.74 -10.09 37.32
CA ARG A 193 -18.12 -11.32 38.03
C ARG A 193 -17.56 -11.35 39.44
N ASN A 194 -16.30 -10.96 39.65
CA ASN A 194 -15.68 -10.92 40.97
C ASN A 194 -16.41 -9.94 41.89
N ILE A 195 -16.75 -8.74 41.40
CA ILE A 195 -17.54 -7.75 42.13
C ILE A 195 -18.92 -8.33 42.47
N HIS A 196 -19.61 -8.96 41.52
CA HIS A 196 -20.91 -9.58 41.75
C HIS A 196 -20.86 -10.71 42.80
N LEU A 197 -19.82 -11.55 42.77
CA LEU A 197 -19.63 -12.59 43.77
C LEU A 197 -19.38 -11.98 45.15
N LYS A 198 -18.48 -10.99 45.26
CA LYS A 198 -18.25 -10.26 46.52
C LYS A 198 -19.51 -9.58 47.03
N LEU A 199 -20.32 -9.00 46.14
CA LEU A 199 -21.59 -8.38 46.50
C LEU A 199 -22.59 -9.41 47.01
N LYS A 200 -22.71 -10.57 46.35
CA LYS A 200 -23.57 -11.68 46.78
C LYS A 200 -23.13 -12.24 48.13
N ASP A 201 -21.83 -12.44 48.32
CA ASP A 201 -21.26 -12.90 49.59
C ASP A 201 -21.50 -11.88 50.71
N CYS A 202 -21.31 -10.59 50.43
CA CYS A 202 -21.59 -9.51 51.36
C CYS A 202 -23.09 -9.48 51.73
N ASN A 203 -23.98 -9.51 50.73
CA ASN A 203 -25.42 -9.53 50.93
C ASN A 203 -25.87 -10.76 51.73
N HIS A 204 -25.30 -11.94 51.45
CA HIS A 204 -25.56 -13.15 52.23
C HIS A 204 -25.08 -13.00 53.67
N LYS A 205 -23.85 -12.51 53.90
CA LYS A 205 -23.32 -12.24 55.24
C LYS A 205 -24.17 -11.22 56.01
N ILE A 206 -24.60 -10.14 55.37
CA ILE A 206 -25.48 -9.13 55.96
C ILE A 206 -26.82 -9.76 56.30
N GLY A 207 -27.44 -10.49 55.38
CA GLY A 207 -28.70 -11.19 55.62
C GLY A 207 -28.59 -12.16 56.80
N THR A 208 -27.60 -13.04 56.82
CA THR A 208 -27.41 -13.99 57.93
C THR A 208 -27.12 -13.29 59.25
N ARG A 209 -26.34 -12.20 59.26
CA ARG A 209 -26.09 -11.40 60.47
C ARG A 209 -27.35 -10.70 60.95
N ILE A 210 -28.05 -9.95 60.09
CA ILE A 210 -29.28 -9.24 60.47
C ILE A 210 -30.37 -10.21 60.91
N ILE A 211 -30.61 -11.30 60.17
CA ILE A 211 -31.59 -12.32 60.56
C ILE A 211 -31.15 -12.99 61.87
N GLY A 212 -29.86 -13.29 62.02
CA GLY A 212 -29.30 -13.88 63.24
C GLY A 212 -29.47 -12.98 64.46
N ASP A 213 -29.10 -11.71 64.32
CA ASP A 213 -29.20 -10.68 65.36
C ASP A 213 -30.68 -10.41 65.69
N THR A 214 -31.54 -10.25 64.69
CA THR A 214 -32.99 -10.03 64.90
C THR A 214 -33.64 -11.25 65.59
N LYS A 215 -33.27 -12.47 65.18
CA LYS A 215 -33.78 -13.69 65.81
C LYS A 215 -33.27 -13.82 67.25
N SER A 216 -32.00 -13.51 67.50
CA SER A 216 -31.41 -13.48 68.84
C SER A 216 -32.07 -12.43 69.73
N ASP A 217 -32.35 -11.23 69.21
CA ASP A 217 -33.02 -10.17 69.95
C ASP A 217 -34.47 -10.54 70.28
N ILE A 218 -35.19 -11.19 69.35
CA ILE A 218 -36.53 -11.72 69.62
C ILE A 218 -36.50 -12.83 70.67
N GLU A 219 -35.52 -13.74 70.60
CA GLU A 219 -35.35 -14.80 71.60
C GLU A 219 -34.99 -14.21 72.97
N ASN A 220 -34.15 -13.17 73.01
CA ASN A 220 -33.81 -12.45 74.22
C ASN A 220 -35.04 -11.73 74.82
N LEU A 221 -35.85 -11.05 73.99
CA LEU A 221 -37.10 -10.44 74.42
C LEU A 221 -38.09 -11.47 74.97
N ARG A 222 -38.19 -12.65 74.35
CA ARG A 222 -39.02 -13.75 74.86
C ARG A 222 -38.54 -14.25 76.22
N TRP A 223 -37.22 -14.35 76.41
CA TRP A 223 -36.62 -14.77 77.67
C TRP A 223 -36.91 -13.78 78.80
N HIS A 224 -36.74 -12.47 78.52
CA HIS A 224 -37.07 -11.41 79.47
C HIS A 224 -38.56 -11.33 79.78
N THR A 225 -39.45 -11.45 78.78
CA THR A 225 -40.90 -11.33 78.97
C THR A 225 -41.45 -12.49 79.80
N THR A 226 -40.98 -13.72 79.57
CA THR A 226 -41.42 -14.89 80.34
C THR A 226 -40.95 -14.78 81.79
N ARG A 227 -39.69 -14.38 82.00
CA ARG A 227 -39.12 -14.20 83.33
C ARG A 227 -39.80 -13.07 84.09
N SER A 228 -40.00 -11.92 83.45
CA SER A 228 -40.66 -10.75 84.05
C SER A 228 -42.15 -10.99 84.33
N GLY A 229 -42.87 -11.62 83.39
CA GLY A 229 -44.29 -11.98 83.57
C GLY A 229 -44.51 -12.91 84.75
N LEU A 230 -43.62 -13.89 84.97
CA LEU A 230 -43.67 -14.75 86.16
C LEU A 230 -43.54 -13.95 87.46
N PHE A 231 -42.59 -13.01 87.52
CA PHE A 231 -42.41 -12.16 88.70
C PHE A 231 -43.62 -11.23 88.93
N ALA A 232 -44.23 -10.70 87.88
CA ALA A 232 -45.43 -9.86 88.00
C ALA A 232 -46.62 -10.62 88.59
N VAL A 233 -46.86 -11.86 88.14
CA VAL A 233 -47.94 -12.72 88.68
C VAL A 233 -47.67 -13.08 90.14
N LEU A 234 -46.43 -13.46 90.50
CA LEU A 234 -46.06 -13.72 91.89
C LEU A 234 -46.24 -12.48 92.78
N GLY A 235 -45.81 -11.31 92.29
CA GLY A 235 -46.00 -10.03 92.98
C GLY A 235 -47.48 -9.71 93.20
N LEU A 236 -48.34 -9.94 92.20
CA LEU A 236 -49.78 -9.73 92.31
C LEU A 236 -50.40 -10.63 93.40
N VAL A 237 -50.06 -11.92 93.43
CA VAL A 237 -50.54 -12.85 94.46
C VAL A 237 -50.09 -12.41 95.85
N PHE A 238 -48.81 -12.03 95.99
CA PHE A 238 -48.26 -11.58 97.27
C PHE A 238 -48.88 -10.25 97.73
N PHE A 239 -49.16 -9.35 96.78
CA PHE A 239 -49.81 -8.07 97.05
C PHE A 239 -51.26 -8.26 97.51
N ILE A 240 -52.03 -9.16 96.86
CA ILE A 240 -53.38 -9.51 97.29
C ILE A 240 -53.35 -10.13 98.69
N MET A 241 -52.44 -11.08 98.95
CA MET A 241 -52.28 -11.68 100.29
C MET A 241 -51.91 -10.65 101.36
N SER A 242 -51.01 -9.71 101.02
CA SER A 242 -50.62 -8.62 101.89
C SER A 242 -51.79 -7.67 102.14
N GLY A 243 -52.51 -7.23 101.10
CA GLY A 243 -53.68 -6.36 101.18
C GLY A 243 -54.79 -6.94 102.06
N VAL A 244 -55.08 -8.24 101.90
CA VAL A 244 -56.04 -8.94 102.75
C VAL A 244 -55.54 -9.01 104.21
N SER A 245 -54.25 -9.27 104.43
CA SER A 245 -53.68 -9.29 105.79
C SER A 245 -53.63 -7.90 106.44
N ILE A 246 -53.45 -6.84 105.64
CA ILE A 246 -53.51 -5.44 106.05
C ILE A 246 -54.94 -5.04 106.43
N SER A 247 -55.90 -5.40 105.58
CA SER A 247 -57.32 -5.13 105.85
C SER A 247 -57.78 -5.86 107.12
N LYS A 248 -57.39 -7.13 107.31
CA LYS A 248 -57.72 -7.89 108.53
C LYS A 248 -57.21 -7.24 109.81
N ARG A 249 -56.02 -6.63 109.82
CA ARG A 249 -55.48 -5.95 111.02
C ARG A 249 -56.06 -4.56 111.26
N ILE A 250 -56.48 -3.85 110.21
CA ILE A 250 -57.09 -2.52 110.35
C ILE A 250 -58.55 -2.64 110.79
N THR A 251 -59.29 -3.65 110.32
CA THR A 251 -60.67 -3.90 110.76
C THR A 251 -60.76 -4.33 112.23
N THR A 252 -59.70 -4.88 112.83
CA THR A 252 -59.69 -5.22 114.26
C THR A 252 -59.48 -4.04 115.21
N GLU A 253 -59.16 -2.83 114.71
CA GLU A 253 -58.87 -1.66 115.56
C GLU A 253 -59.98 -0.59 115.56
N ASN A 254 -61.00 -0.69 114.69
CA ASN A 254 -62.06 0.32 114.58
C ASN A 254 -63.41 -0.22 115.07
N GLU A 255 -63.56 -0.34 116.40
CA GLU A 255 -64.88 -0.53 117.02
C GLU A 255 -65.01 0.35 118.29
N LYS A 256 -65.41 1.62 118.11
CA LYS A 256 -66.49 2.31 118.85
C LYS A 256 -66.68 3.79 118.40
N PRO A 257 -67.93 4.33 118.39
CA PRO A 257 -68.39 5.29 117.37
C PRO A 257 -69.05 6.61 117.87
N VAL A 258 -69.41 7.51 116.92
CA VAL A 258 -70.45 8.62 116.92
C VAL A 258 -70.00 9.97 117.56
N GLU A 259 -70.30 11.22 117.13
CA GLU A 259 -71.44 11.87 116.44
C GLU A 259 -71.12 13.28 115.83
N VAL A 260 -72.10 13.81 115.09
CA VAL A 260 -72.22 14.96 114.17
C VAL A 260 -72.65 16.26 114.89
N VAL A 261 -72.22 17.46 114.41
CA VAL A 261 -72.95 18.73 114.65
C VAL A 261 -72.95 19.63 113.40
N LEU A 262 -74.16 20.04 112.99
CA LEU A 262 -74.53 20.96 111.91
C LEU A 262 -74.68 22.39 112.47
N HIS A 263 -74.36 23.43 111.69
CA HIS A 263 -74.87 24.80 111.90
C HIS A 263 -75.18 25.48 110.56
N THR A 264 -76.32 26.16 110.52
CA THR A 264 -77.06 26.67 109.35
C THR A 264 -76.92 28.18 109.15
N ILE A 265 -76.63 28.57 107.89
CA ILE A 265 -77.27 29.57 106.99
C ILE A 265 -77.68 30.95 107.54
N GLU A 266 -77.23 32.03 106.88
CA GLU A 266 -78.03 33.21 106.40
C GLU A 266 -77.18 34.13 105.46
N PRO A 267 -77.74 35.12 104.71
CA PRO A 267 -77.72 35.16 103.22
C PRO A 267 -77.09 36.43 102.55
N GLU A 268 -77.21 36.48 101.21
CA GLU A 268 -77.02 37.53 100.14
C GLU A 268 -76.45 38.94 100.51
N GLU A 269 -75.64 39.61 99.69
CA GLU A 269 -75.97 40.25 98.40
C GLU A 269 -74.70 40.73 97.62
N ASP A 270 -74.89 40.89 96.29
CA ASP A 270 -74.28 41.86 95.35
C ASP A 270 -72.86 41.72 94.73
N LEU A 271 -72.89 41.18 93.50
CA LEU A 271 -72.54 41.83 92.22
C LEU A 271 -71.58 43.05 92.21
N HIS A 272 -70.42 42.88 91.56
CA HIS A 272 -69.85 43.92 90.69
C HIS A 272 -69.28 43.30 89.41
N ALA A 273 -69.83 43.76 88.30
CA ALA A 273 -69.40 43.52 86.93
C ALA A 273 -68.37 44.56 86.46
N GLY A 274 -67.68 44.24 85.37
CA GLY A 274 -66.83 45.13 84.56
C GLY A 274 -65.58 44.38 84.12
N ASP A 275 -65.60 43.70 82.96
CA ASP A 275 -65.29 44.24 81.61
C ASP A 275 -63.79 44.60 81.49
N GLU A 276 -63.06 44.34 80.42
CA GLU A 276 -63.16 43.59 79.16
C GLU A 276 -61.76 43.80 78.49
N LEU A 277 -61.49 43.07 77.40
CA LEU A 277 -60.57 43.39 76.29
C LEU A 277 -59.23 42.64 76.18
N GLU A 278 -59.22 41.82 75.13
CA GLU A 278 -58.12 41.43 74.25
C GLU A 278 -57.19 42.59 73.87
N VAL A 279 -55.94 42.27 73.48
CA VAL A 279 -55.39 42.52 72.13
C VAL A 279 -53.94 41.99 72.08
N GLU A 280 -53.70 41.13 71.08
CA GLU A 280 -52.42 40.68 70.47
C GLU A 280 -51.49 39.71 71.22
#